data_AF-A0AAN6RGG2-F1
#
_entry.id   AF-A0AAN6RGG2-F1
#
_cell.length_a   1.000
_cell.length_b   1.000
_cell.length_c   1.000
_cell.angle_alpha   90.00
_cell.angle_beta   90.00
_cell.angle_gamma   90.00
#
_symmetry.space_group_name_H-M   'P 1'
#
loop_
_entity.id
_entity.type
_entity.pdbx_description
1 polymer ?
#
loop_
_entity_poly.entity_id
_entity_poly.type
_entity_poly.pdbx_seq_one_letter_code
_entity_poly.pdbx_strand_id
1 'polypeptide(L)'
;MLWGAPADGDTSTPFLDSIRSQLSSGANITHVLGFNEPDGPHSTGGSSITPETAAAEWKRQIEPLKDEGIKLGAPAVTGSPAGMTWLQDFFDHCDGSCNPDFMPVHFYGSFQGLANKIGEVTAAYPKMEVWVTEWGFDNQGLEETQEFLNQSVRMFDDWR
;
A
#
# COMPACT_ATOMS: atom_id res chain seq x y z
N MET A 1 8.17 5.03 3.00
CA MET A 1 7.61 3.74 2.56
C MET A 1 8.62 2.66 2.88
N LEU A 2 8.20 1.56 3.52
CA LEU A 2 9.00 0.34 3.56
C LEU A 2 8.68 -0.44 2.29
N TRP A 3 9.51 -0.25 1.25
CA TRP A 3 9.17 -0.70 -0.10
C TRP A 3 9.12 -2.22 -0.24
N GLY A 4 10.05 -2.93 0.42
CA GLY A 4 10.22 -4.38 0.29
C GLY A 4 10.60 -5.05 1.62
N ALA A 5 10.84 -6.36 1.59
CA ALA A 5 11.44 -7.11 2.70
C ALA A 5 12.96 -7.22 2.50
N PRO A 6 13.75 -7.27 3.59
CA PRO A 6 15.18 -7.56 3.51
C PRO A 6 15.41 -9.01 3.05
N ALA A 7 16.68 -9.37 2.80
CA ALA A 7 17.05 -10.74 2.43
C ALA A 7 16.70 -11.74 3.55
N ASP A 8 16.39 -12.98 3.16
CA ASP A 8 15.99 -14.04 4.08
C ASP A 8 16.96 -14.18 5.26
N GLY A 9 16.40 -14.16 6.48
CA GLY A 9 17.14 -14.32 7.72
C GLY A 9 17.71 -13.03 8.33
N ASP A 10 17.58 -11.88 7.65
CA ASP A 10 17.86 -10.58 8.26
C ASP A 10 16.76 -10.24 9.28
N THR A 11 17.17 -9.86 10.48
CA THR A 11 16.27 -9.49 11.59
C THR A 11 16.48 -8.05 12.05
N SER A 12 17.34 -7.30 11.35
CA SER A 12 17.52 -5.87 11.59
C SER A 12 16.26 -5.08 11.25
N THR A 13 16.13 -3.89 11.84
CA THR A 13 14.96 -3.00 11.66
C THR A 13 15.32 -1.64 11.06
N PRO A 14 16.08 -1.60 9.94
CA PRO A 14 16.65 -0.35 9.43
C PRO A 14 15.61 0.69 9.05
N PHE A 15 14.40 0.29 8.65
CA PHE A 15 13.33 1.24 8.35
C PHE A 15 12.81 1.91 9.62
N LEU A 16 12.45 1.12 10.64
CA LEU A 16 12.02 1.63 11.94
C LEU A 16 13.08 2.55 12.57
N ASP A 17 14.33 2.12 12.55
CA ASP A 17 15.45 2.88 13.12
C ASP A 17 15.66 4.21 12.37
N SER A 18 15.52 4.20 11.04
CA SER A 18 15.60 5.39 10.21
C SER A 18 14.47 6.39 10.51
N ILE A 19 13.23 5.91 10.67
CA ILE A 19 12.09 6.78 11.01
C ILE A 19 12.28 7.40 12.39
N ARG A 20 12.66 6.61 13.40
CA ARG A 20 12.93 7.13 14.76
C ARG A 20 14.07 8.15 14.78
N SER A 21 15.13 7.89 14.02
CA SER A 21 16.24 8.84 13.88
C SER A 21 15.78 10.17 13.26
N GLN A 22 14.96 10.12 12.21
CA GLN A 22 14.40 11.32 11.57
C GLN A 22 13.46 12.09 12.51
N LEU A 23 12.58 11.40 13.25
CA LEU A 23 11.73 12.01 14.28
C LEU A 23 12.57 12.71 15.35
N SER A 24 13.62 12.06 15.85
CA SER A 24 14.54 12.64 16.84
C SER A 24 15.28 13.87 16.32
N SER A 25 15.46 13.95 14.99
CA SER A 25 16.08 15.09 14.29
C SER A 25 15.08 16.20 13.97
N GLY A 26 13.82 16.08 14.39
CA GLY A 26 12.77 17.09 14.22
C GLY A 26 11.95 16.94 12.93
N ALA A 27 12.06 15.82 12.20
CA ALA A 27 11.20 15.57 11.05
C ALA A 27 9.75 15.37 11.51
N ASN A 28 8.80 15.98 10.77
CA ASN A 28 7.37 15.77 11.02
C ASN A 28 6.84 14.63 10.14
N ILE A 29 7.07 13.39 10.58
CA ILE A 29 6.57 12.19 9.92
C ILE A 29 5.26 11.78 10.58
N THR A 30 4.16 11.83 9.83
CA THR A 30 2.81 11.51 10.34
C THR A 30 2.25 10.22 9.74
N HIS A 31 2.77 9.77 8.61
CA HIS A 31 2.31 8.60 7.89
C HIS A 31 3.48 7.81 7.31
N VAL A 32 3.32 6.50 7.22
CA VAL A 32 4.20 5.62 6.44
C VAL A 32 3.37 4.69 5.57
N LEU A 33 3.90 4.31 4.41
CA LEU A 33 3.35 3.29 3.54
C LEU A 33 4.08 1.97 3.75
N GLY A 34 3.34 0.86 3.74
CA GLY A 34 3.88 -0.50 3.71
C GLY A 34 4.45 -0.90 2.34
N PHE A 35 4.50 -2.20 2.08
CA PHE A 35 5.18 -2.80 0.92
C PHE A 35 4.56 -2.38 -0.41
N ASN A 36 5.40 -2.25 -1.44
CA ASN A 36 5.01 -1.87 -2.80
C ASN A 36 4.77 -3.11 -3.67
N GLU A 37 3.54 -3.34 -4.09
CA GLU A 37 3.12 -4.47 -4.94
C GLU A 37 3.81 -5.79 -4.56
N PRO A 38 3.66 -6.25 -3.31
CA PRO A 38 4.33 -7.46 -2.84
C PRO A 38 3.86 -8.72 -3.58
N ASP A 39 2.66 -8.68 -4.16
CA ASP A 39 2.11 -9.71 -5.04
C ASP A 39 2.71 -9.68 -6.46
N GLY A 40 3.41 -8.60 -6.82
CA GLY A 40 4.07 -8.41 -8.12
C GLY A 40 5.57 -8.74 -8.08
N PRO A 41 6.15 -9.29 -9.17
CA PRO A 41 7.57 -9.56 -9.25
C PRO A 41 8.41 -8.27 -9.42
N HIS A 42 9.68 -8.32 -9.04
CA HIS A 42 10.62 -7.21 -9.27
C HIS A 42 10.74 -6.77 -10.73
N SER A 43 10.54 -7.69 -11.69
CA SER A 43 10.59 -7.38 -13.12
C SER A 43 9.50 -6.41 -13.59
N THR A 44 8.43 -6.24 -12.82
CA THR A 44 7.36 -5.27 -13.11
C THR A 44 7.36 -4.09 -12.13
N GLY A 45 8.38 -3.98 -11.27
CA GLY A 45 8.45 -2.94 -10.24
C GLY A 45 7.80 -3.31 -8.91
N GLY A 46 7.36 -4.57 -8.74
CA GLY A 46 6.85 -5.05 -7.45
C GLY A 46 7.93 -5.51 -6.49
N SER A 47 7.57 -5.66 -5.22
CA SER A 47 8.51 -6.03 -4.16
C SER A 47 8.66 -7.54 -3.94
N SER A 48 7.83 -8.36 -4.61
CA SER A 48 7.96 -9.82 -4.66
C SER A 48 8.10 -10.49 -3.28
N ILE A 49 7.18 -10.21 -2.35
CA ILE A 49 7.22 -10.70 -0.97
C ILE A 49 6.06 -11.66 -0.73
N THR A 50 6.29 -12.76 -0.03
CA THR A 50 5.19 -13.63 0.42
C THR A 50 4.36 -12.95 1.52
N PRO A 51 3.06 -13.27 1.67
CA PRO A 51 2.24 -12.74 2.74
C PRO A 51 2.80 -13.01 4.15
N GLU A 52 3.34 -14.22 4.37
CA GLU A 52 3.97 -14.61 5.65
C GLU A 52 5.18 -13.73 6.00
N THR A 53 6.10 -13.54 5.05
CA THR A 53 7.29 -12.69 5.26
C THR A 53 6.88 -11.24 5.49
N ALA A 54 5.92 -10.74 4.70
CA ALA A 54 5.40 -9.39 4.87
C ALA A 54 4.74 -9.19 6.25
N ALA A 55 3.97 -10.14 6.75
CA ALA A 55 3.37 -10.07 8.08
C ALA A 55 4.45 -10.06 9.18
N ALA A 56 5.51 -10.86 9.04
CA ALA A 56 6.63 -10.87 9.99
C ALA A 56 7.40 -9.53 9.98
N GLU A 57 7.67 -8.97 8.80
CA GLU A 57 8.34 -7.67 8.65
C GLU A 57 7.46 -6.51 9.13
N TRP A 58 6.16 -6.54 8.87
CA TRP A 58 5.23 -5.53 9.36
C TRP A 58 5.29 -5.44 10.89
N LYS A 59 5.17 -6.58 11.58
CA LYS A 59 5.22 -6.65 13.05
C LYS A 59 6.54 -6.13 13.62
N ARG A 60 7.65 -6.30 12.89
CA ARG A 60 8.97 -5.81 13.31
C ARG A 60 9.20 -4.33 13.03
N GLN A 61 8.84 -3.86 11.83
CA GLN A 61 9.33 -2.58 11.31
C GLN A 61 8.25 -1.50 11.15
N ILE A 62 6.99 -1.90 10.97
CA ILE A 62 5.89 -0.95 10.71
C ILE A 62 4.99 -0.80 11.93
N GLU A 63 4.51 -1.90 12.52
CA GLU A 63 3.59 -1.86 13.67
C GLU A 63 4.11 -1.00 14.84
N PRO A 64 5.40 -1.08 15.24
CA PRO A 64 5.92 -0.26 16.34
C PRO A 64 5.88 1.26 16.09
N LEU A 65 5.71 1.70 14.84
CA LEU A 65 5.60 3.13 14.52
C LEU A 65 4.27 3.73 15.02
N LYS A 66 3.26 2.91 15.34
CA LYS A 66 2.04 3.41 16.00
C LYS A 66 2.33 4.05 17.36
N ASP A 67 3.33 3.54 18.08
CA ASP A 67 3.76 4.09 19.38
C ASP A 67 4.34 5.51 19.24
N GLU A 68 4.81 5.85 18.04
CA GLU A 68 5.29 7.20 17.67
C GLU A 68 4.15 8.11 17.17
N GLY A 69 2.90 7.64 17.20
CA GLY A 69 1.74 8.36 16.69
C GLY A 69 1.63 8.40 15.16
N ILE A 70 2.39 7.57 14.45
CA ILE A 70 2.39 7.51 12.99
C ILE A 70 1.25 6.62 12.50
N LYS A 71 0.52 7.10 11.49
CA LYS A 71 -0.50 6.32 10.77
C LYS A 71 0.14 5.39 9.74
N LEU A 72 -0.36 4.15 9.69
CA LEU A 72 0.23 3.09 8.88
C LEU A 72 -0.65 2.75 7.67
N GLY A 73 -0.10 2.85 6.47
CA GLY A 73 -0.75 2.38 5.25
C GLY A 73 -0.48 0.89 5.05
N ALA A 74 -1.52 0.11 4.80
CA ALA A 74 -1.42 -1.31 4.44
C ALA A 74 -0.50 -1.53 3.22
N PRO A 75 -0.08 -2.78 2.93
CA PRO A 75 0.63 -3.08 1.69
C PRO A 75 -0.19 -2.67 0.46
N ALA A 76 0.43 -1.99 -0.49
CA ALA A 76 -0.21 -1.57 -1.74
C ALA A 76 -0.08 -2.70 -2.77
N VAL A 77 -1.12 -3.49 -2.97
CA VAL A 77 -1.09 -4.63 -3.92
C VAL A 77 -1.38 -4.18 -5.35
N THR A 78 -0.99 -4.99 -6.35
CA THR A 78 -1.35 -4.71 -7.74
C THR A 78 -2.88 -4.64 -7.91
N GLY A 79 -3.32 -3.99 -8.99
CA GLY A 79 -4.75 -3.92 -9.35
C GLY A 79 -5.39 -5.27 -9.76
N SER A 80 -4.66 -6.38 -9.71
CA SER A 80 -5.13 -7.70 -10.11
C SER A 80 -5.95 -8.39 -9.00
N PRO A 81 -6.76 -9.42 -9.33
CA PRO A 81 -7.43 -10.24 -8.33
C PRO A 81 -6.46 -10.93 -7.35
N ALA A 82 -5.26 -11.30 -7.84
CA ALA A 82 -4.24 -11.92 -7.01
C ALA A 82 -3.76 -10.98 -5.88
N GLY A 83 -3.78 -9.66 -6.12
CA GLY A 83 -3.47 -8.67 -5.10
C GLY A 83 -4.43 -8.73 -3.91
N MET A 84 -5.73 -8.89 -4.14
CA MET A 84 -6.70 -9.01 -3.04
C MET A 84 -6.54 -10.31 -2.25
N THR A 85 -6.26 -11.42 -2.94
CA THR A 85 -5.94 -12.69 -2.27
C THR A 85 -4.69 -12.55 -1.42
N TRP A 86 -3.63 -11.96 -1.96
CA TRP A 86 -2.38 -11.70 -1.22
C TRP A 86 -2.64 -10.87 0.05
N LEU A 87 -3.46 -9.81 -0.07
CA LEU A 87 -3.78 -8.94 1.06
C LEU A 87 -4.59 -9.66 2.15
N GLN A 88 -5.52 -10.53 1.76
CA GLN A 88 -6.26 -11.38 2.69
C GLN A 88 -5.30 -12.33 3.43
N ASP A 89 -4.45 -13.04 2.68
CA ASP A 89 -3.46 -13.96 3.26
C ASP A 89 -2.50 -13.22 4.21
N PHE A 90 -2.12 -11.98 3.89
CA PHE A 90 -1.28 -11.13 4.75
C PHE A 90 -1.97 -10.87 6.09
N PHE A 91 -3.25 -10.47 6.08
CA PHE A 91 -4.00 -10.25 7.31
C PHE A 91 -4.22 -11.53 8.11
N ASP A 92 -4.40 -12.67 7.45
CA ASP A 92 -4.49 -13.98 8.10
C ASP A 92 -3.18 -14.34 8.82
N HIS A 93 -2.02 -14.14 8.18
CA HIS A 93 -0.70 -14.30 8.81
C HIS A 93 -0.40 -13.27 9.91
N CYS A 94 -1.04 -12.10 9.81
CA CYS A 94 -0.94 -11.09 10.85
C CYS A 94 -1.63 -11.52 12.15
N ASP A 95 -2.68 -12.35 12.09
CA ASP A 95 -3.41 -12.87 13.25
C ASP A 95 -3.77 -11.74 14.25
N GLY A 96 -4.36 -10.65 13.71
CA GLY A 96 -4.74 -9.46 14.47
C GLY A 96 -3.58 -8.55 14.94
N SER A 97 -2.34 -8.86 14.59
CA SER A 97 -1.14 -8.11 15.02
C SER A 97 -0.64 -7.07 14.02
N CYS A 98 -1.35 -6.86 12.91
CA CYS A 98 -1.05 -5.80 11.93
C CYS A 98 -2.25 -4.87 11.83
N ASN A 99 -2.08 -3.61 12.23
CA ASN A 99 -3.19 -2.67 12.41
C ASN A 99 -3.01 -1.42 11.52
N PRO A 100 -3.15 -1.54 10.18
CA PRO A 100 -3.11 -0.37 9.31
C PRO A 100 -4.27 0.59 9.61
N ASP A 101 -4.01 1.88 9.41
CA ASP A 101 -4.97 2.96 9.59
C ASP A 101 -5.66 3.36 8.26
N PHE A 102 -5.05 3.03 7.12
CA PHE A 102 -5.59 3.31 5.78
C PHE A 102 -5.12 2.27 4.75
N MET A 103 -5.83 2.21 3.62
CA MET A 103 -5.62 1.25 2.54
C MET A 103 -5.06 1.93 1.28
N PRO A 104 -3.77 1.74 0.96
CA PRO A 104 -3.22 2.13 -0.33
C PRO A 104 -3.82 1.31 -1.48
N VAL A 105 -4.06 1.96 -2.61
CA VAL A 105 -4.60 1.33 -3.83
C VAL A 105 -3.75 1.70 -5.03
N HIS A 106 -3.31 0.69 -5.77
CA HIS A 106 -2.70 0.81 -7.09
C HIS A 106 -3.66 0.30 -8.16
N PHE A 107 -3.79 1.04 -9.26
CA PHE A 107 -4.50 0.53 -10.43
C PHE A 107 -4.02 1.15 -11.74
N TYR A 108 -3.65 0.28 -12.68
CA TYR A 108 -3.28 0.66 -14.04
C TYR A 108 -4.28 0.07 -15.04
N GLY A 109 -5.01 0.93 -15.75
CA GLY A 109 -6.03 0.53 -16.71
C GLY A 109 -7.12 1.60 -16.90
N SER A 110 -8.30 1.17 -17.32
CA SER A 110 -9.42 2.09 -17.62
C SER A 110 -10.00 2.76 -16.37
N PHE A 111 -10.68 3.90 -16.55
CA PHE A 111 -11.38 4.60 -15.47
C PHE A 111 -12.38 3.70 -14.74
N GLN A 112 -13.15 2.89 -15.47
CA GLN A 112 -14.09 1.94 -14.87
C GLN A 112 -13.37 0.91 -14.00
N GLY A 113 -12.20 0.43 -14.45
CA GLY A 113 -11.38 -0.50 -13.68
C GLY A 113 -10.89 0.12 -12.37
N LEU A 114 -10.40 1.36 -12.42
CA LEU A 114 -9.98 2.12 -11.25
C LEU A 114 -11.13 2.31 -10.26
N ALA A 115 -12.29 2.77 -10.74
CA ALA A 115 -13.48 2.94 -9.91
C ALA A 115 -13.92 1.63 -9.24
N ASN A 116 -13.91 0.52 -10.00
CA ASN A 116 -14.21 -0.79 -9.47
C ASN A 116 -13.20 -1.23 -8.41
N LYS A 117 -11.90 -0.98 -8.63
CA LYS A 117 -10.85 -1.37 -7.67
C LYS A 117 -10.96 -0.61 -6.35
N ILE A 118 -11.20 0.71 -6.41
CA ILE A 118 -11.43 1.52 -5.22
C ILE A 118 -12.69 1.06 -4.49
N GLY A 119 -13.77 0.76 -5.24
CA GLY A 119 -15.00 0.19 -4.69
C GLY A 119 -14.80 -1.16 -4.00
N GLU A 120 -14.02 -2.06 -4.62
CA GLU A 120 -13.66 -3.37 -4.05
C GLU A 120 -12.94 -3.22 -2.70
N VAL A 121 -11.91 -2.37 -2.64
CA VAL A 121 -11.13 -2.15 -1.42
C VAL A 121 -11.97 -1.45 -0.35
N THR A 122 -12.77 -0.45 -0.74
CA THR A 122 -13.70 0.24 0.19
C THR A 122 -14.72 -0.74 0.77
N ALA A 123 -15.26 -1.66 -0.04
CA ALA A 123 -16.22 -2.66 0.42
C ALA A 123 -15.59 -3.72 1.34
N ALA A 124 -14.35 -4.13 1.05
CA ALA A 124 -13.61 -5.09 1.88
C ALA A 124 -13.18 -4.48 3.23
N TYR A 125 -12.83 -3.19 3.25
CA TYR A 125 -12.31 -2.48 4.42
C TYR A 125 -13.11 -1.20 4.71
N PRO A 126 -14.41 -1.31 5.03
CA PRO A 126 -15.36 -0.17 5.05
C PRO A 126 -15.12 0.87 6.16
N LYS A 127 -14.14 0.66 7.03
CA LYS A 127 -13.77 1.58 8.11
C LYS A 127 -12.43 2.26 7.89
N MET A 128 -11.73 1.92 6.81
CA MET A 128 -10.41 2.46 6.51
C MET A 128 -10.50 3.46 5.37
N GLU A 129 -9.79 4.57 5.51
CA GLU A 129 -9.61 5.52 4.43
C GLU A 129 -8.83 4.87 3.29
N VAL A 130 -9.19 5.16 2.04
CA VAL A 130 -8.46 4.68 0.86
C VAL A 130 -7.54 5.77 0.36
N TRP A 131 -6.26 5.44 0.15
CA TRP A 131 -5.29 6.32 -0.51
C TRP A 131 -4.94 5.73 -1.87
N VAL A 132 -5.30 6.39 -2.96
CA VAL A 132 -4.85 5.97 -4.29
C VAL A 132 -3.41 6.45 -4.47
N THR A 133 -2.44 5.58 -4.17
CA THR A 133 -1.02 5.93 -4.17
C THR A 133 -0.38 5.83 -5.55
N GLU A 134 -0.96 5.02 -6.44
CA GLU A 134 -0.58 4.96 -7.86
C GLU A 134 -1.81 4.70 -8.74
N TRP A 135 -1.97 5.46 -9.82
CA TRP A 135 -2.96 5.15 -10.85
C TRP A 135 -2.52 5.66 -12.22
N GLY A 136 -2.95 4.98 -13.27
CA GLY A 136 -2.66 5.41 -14.64
C GLY A 136 -3.46 4.64 -15.68
N PHE A 137 -3.58 5.21 -16.89
CA PHE A 137 -4.13 4.49 -18.04
C PHE A 137 -3.01 4.24 -19.04
N ASP A 138 -2.29 3.14 -18.81
CA ASP A 138 -1.08 2.79 -19.54
C ASP A 138 -1.37 2.42 -21.01
N ASN A 139 -0.36 2.60 -21.85
CA ASN A 139 -0.40 2.23 -23.27
C ASN A 139 -1.52 2.92 -24.08
N GLN A 140 -1.99 4.09 -23.65
CA GLN A 140 -2.99 4.91 -24.34
C GLN A 140 -2.40 6.21 -24.92
N GLY A 141 -3.18 6.89 -25.76
CA GLY A 141 -2.85 8.20 -26.30
C GLY A 141 -3.01 9.34 -25.29
N LEU A 142 -2.53 10.53 -25.67
CA LEU A 142 -2.57 11.72 -24.82
C LEU A 142 -4.02 12.13 -24.48
N GLU A 143 -4.93 12.05 -25.45
CA GLU A 143 -6.32 12.48 -25.26
C GLU A 143 -7.03 11.57 -24.26
N GLU A 144 -6.89 10.26 -24.40
CA GLU A 144 -7.49 9.26 -23.51
C GLU A 144 -6.93 9.35 -22.09
N THR A 145 -5.62 9.53 -21.94
CA THR A 145 -4.99 9.67 -20.61
C THR A 145 -5.38 10.98 -19.93
N GLN A 146 -5.55 12.07 -20.69
CA GLN A 146 -6.03 13.34 -20.15
C GLN A 146 -7.49 13.27 -19.72
N GLU A 147 -8.34 12.60 -20.49
CA GLU A 147 -9.73 12.35 -20.10
C GLU A 147 -9.81 11.47 -18.84
N PHE A 148 -9.06 10.37 -18.81
CA PHE A 148 -8.95 9.50 -17.63
C PHE A 148 -8.50 10.27 -16.37
N LEU A 149 -7.49 11.12 -16.48
CA LEU A 149 -7.02 11.94 -15.37
C LEU A 149 -8.14 12.87 -14.87
N ASN A 150 -8.81 13.57 -15.78
CA ASN A 150 -9.89 14.49 -15.43
C ASN A 150 -11.08 13.78 -14.76
N GLN A 151 -11.42 12.57 -15.19
CA GLN A 151 -12.49 11.77 -14.57
C GLN A 151 -12.06 11.23 -13.21
N SER A 152 -10.85 10.67 -13.10
CA SER A 152 -10.34 10.06 -11.87
C SER A 152 -10.20 11.08 -10.73
N VAL A 153 -9.61 12.26 -10.97
CA VAL A 153 -9.44 13.27 -9.90
C VAL A 153 -10.79 13.79 -9.40
N ARG A 154 -11.77 14.00 -10.30
CA ARG A 154 -13.13 14.39 -9.89
C ARG A 154 -13.79 13.31 -9.04
N MET A 155 -13.64 12.04 -9.45
CA MET A 155 -14.16 10.92 -8.68
C MET A 155 -13.52 10.85 -7.28
N PHE A 156 -12.22 11.11 -7.17
CA PHE A 156 -11.54 11.11 -5.87
C PHE A 156 -12.04 12.21 -4.93
N ASP A 157 -12.25 13.42 -5.45
CA ASP A 157 -12.79 14.54 -4.68
C ASP A 157 -14.22 14.29 -4.17
N ASP A 158 -15.02 13.54 -4.94
CA ASP A 158 -16.42 13.23 -4.64
C ASP A 158 -16.62 11.91 -3.89
N TRP A 159 -15.57 11.08 -3.73
CA TRP A 159 -15.66 9.73 -3.14
C TRP A 159 -16.01 9.80 -1.64
N ARG A 160 -16.98 8.99 -1.20
CA ARG A 160 -17.47 8.96 0.18
C ARG A 160 -17.64 7.54 0.68
#